data_AF-A0AAW5SH02-F1
#
_entry.id   AF-A0AAW5SH02-F1
#
_cell.length_a   1.000
_cell.length_b   1.000
_cell.length_c   1.000
_cell.angle_alpha   90.00
_cell.angle_beta   90.00
_cell.angle_gamma   90.00
#
_symmetry.space_group_name_H-M   'P 1'
#
loop_
_entity.id
_entity.type
_entity.pdbx_description
1 polymer ?
#
loop_
_entity_poly.entity_id
_entity_poly.type
_entity_poly.pdbx_seq_one_letter_code
_entity_poly.pdbx_strand_id
1 'polypeptide(L)' 'MHRAGRGRRAPVSGHLFTVKDVADASGLPQPAIGQLVGRTWTDQGWMFTADQMQLAIDIAAERRGQASPAGSDTR' A
#
# COMPACT_ATOMS: atom_id res chain seq x y z
N MET A 1 17.77 -23.02 6.11
CA MET A 1 16.70 -22.49 5.24
C MET A 1 16.42 -21.03 5.60
N HIS A 2 17.10 -20.08 4.95
CA HIS A 2 16.88 -18.64 5.16
C HIS A 2 16.47 -18.03 3.82
N ARG A 3 15.16 -17.83 3.62
CA ARG A 3 14.68 -17.00 2.52
C ARG A 3 14.80 -15.54 2.96
N ALA A 4 15.93 -14.92 2.63
CA ALA A 4 16.00 -13.47 2.53
C ALA A 4 15.07 -13.07 1.37
N GLY A 5 13.85 -12.64 1.69
CA GLY A 5 13.03 -11.93 0.72
C GLY A 5 13.84 -10.74 0.23
N ARG A 6 13.88 -10.50 -1.08
CA ARG A 6 14.45 -9.30 -1.70
C ARG A 6 13.77 -8.06 -1.10
N GLY A 7 14.27 -7.59 0.04
CA GLY A 7 13.98 -6.27 0.57
C GLY A 7 14.56 -5.29 -0.42
N ARG A 8 13.70 -4.61 -1.16
CA ARG A 8 14.10 -3.51 -2.03
C ARG A 8 14.76 -2.49 -1.11
N ARG A 9 16.05 -2.23 -1.29
CA ARG A 9 16.79 -1.24 -0.49
C ARG A 9 16.13 0.11 -0.72
N ALA A 10 15.59 0.73 0.33
CA ALA A 10 14.90 2.01 0.20
C ALA A 10 15.86 3.06 -0.39
N PRO A 11 15.40 3.93 -1.32
CA PRO A 11 16.18 5.08 -1.75
C PRO A 11 16.52 5.94 -0.53
N VAL A 12 17.79 6.26 -0.39
CA VAL A 12 18.30 7.14 0.67
C VAL A 12 17.75 8.54 0.39
N SER A 13 17.00 9.12 1.34
CA SER A 13 16.45 10.51 1.34
C SER A 13 14.95 10.70 1.02
N GLY A 14 14.09 9.71 1.26
CA GLY A 14 12.63 9.90 1.25
C GLY A 14 12.02 9.86 2.65
N HIS A 15 10.96 10.64 2.92
CA HIS A 15 10.12 10.43 4.10
C HIS A 15 9.61 8.97 4.14
N LEU A 16 9.67 8.36 5.33
CA LEU A 16 9.13 7.03 5.60
C LEU A 16 7.76 7.16 6.26
N PHE A 17 6.87 6.24 5.94
CA PHE A 17 5.47 6.27 6.36
C PHE A 17 5.11 4.99 7.11
N THR A 18 4.30 5.13 8.15
CA THR A 18 3.74 3.98 8.86
C THR A 18 2.57 3.38 8.09
N VAL A 19 2.14 2.17 8.46
CA VAL A 19 0.92 1.57 7.91
C VAL A 19 -0.32 2.45 8.15
N LYS A 20 -0.33 3.23 9.23
CA LYS A 20 -1.40 4.18 9.54
C LYS A 20 -1.41 5.32 8.53
N ASP A 21 -0.27 5.94 8.26
CA ASP A 21 -0.19 7.05 7.30
C ASP A 21 -0.62 6.60 5.89
N VAL A 22 -0.25 5.38 5.49
CA VAL A 22 -0.69 4.79 4.21
C VAL A 22 -2.19 4.50 4.22
N ALA A 23 -2.76 4.05 5.33
CA ALA A 23 -4.20 3.83 5.46
C ALA A 23 -4.97 5.15 5.39
N ASP A 24 -4.50 6.19 6.08
CA ASP A 24 -5.10 7.52 6.08
C ASP A 24 -5.05 8.13 4.66
N ALA A 25 -3.95 7.94 3.93
CA ALA A 25 -3.79 8.47 2.56
C ALA A 25 -4.56 7.70 1.48
N SER A 26 -4.55 6.36 1.54
CA SER A 26 -5.19 5.50 0.52
C SER A 26 -6.67 5.23 0.80
N GLY A 27 -7.12 5.39 2.04
CA GLY A 27 -8.45 4.95 2.49
C GLY A 27 -8.59 3.42 2.55
N LEU A 28 -7.50 2.65 2.41
CA LEU A 28 -7.52 1.20 2.50
C LEU A 28 -7.42 0.71 3.95
N PRO A 29 -8.08 -0.40 4.31
CA PRO A 29 -7.87 -1.03 5.62
C PRO A 29 -6.42 -1.47 5.81
N GLN A 30 -5.84 -1.22 6.99
CA GLN A 30 -4.46 -1.61 7.32
C GLN A 30 -4.13 -3.10 7.01
N PRO A 31 -5.01 -4.08 7.31
CA PRO A 31 -4.73 -5.48 6.95
C PRO A 31 -4.56 -5.69 5.44
N ALA A 32 -5.29 -4.93 4.61
CA ALA A 32 -5.20 -5.03 3.16
C ALA A 32 -3.89 -4.42 2.64
N ILE A 33 -3.40 -3.33 3.24
CA ILE A 33 -2.17 -2.65 2.82
C ILE A 33 -0.97 -3.61 2.86
N GLY A 34 -0.83 -4.39 3.94
CA GLY A 34 0.27 -5.35 4.08
C GLY A 34 0.24 -6.51 3.07
N GLN A 35 -0.93 -6.78 2.47
CA GLN A 35 -1.08 -7.79 1.41
C GLN A 35 -0.86 -7.20 0.01
N LEU A 36 -1.21 -5.93 -0.17
CA LEU A 36 -1.19 -5.25 -1.47
C LEU A 36 0.15 -4.58 -1.77
N VAL A 37 0.76 -4.01 -0.74
CA VAL A 37 1.98 -3.22 -0.87
C VAL A 37 3.07 -3.86 -0.03
N GLY A 38 4.16 -4.24 -0.70
CA GLY A 38 5.34 -4.75 -0.03
C GLY A 38 5.98 -3.67 0.83
N ARG A 39 6.00 -3.87 2.14
CA ARG A 39 6.67 -3.01 3.13
C ARG A 39 8.18 -3.24 3.14
N THR A 40 8.91 -2.22 3.58
CA THR A 40 10.38 -2.22 3.63
C THR A 40 10.85 -2.34 5.08
N TRP A 41 11.86 -3.19 5.31
CA TRP A 41 12.54 -3.22 6.61
C TRP A 41 13.52 -2.05 6.70
N THR A 42 13.39 -1.25 7.75
CA THR A 42 14.22 -0.08 8.03
C THR A 42 14.72 -0.12 9.47
N ASP A 43 15.59 0.81 9.85
CA ASP A 43 16.09 0.92 11.23
C ASP A 43 14.97 1.20 12.24
N GLN A 44 13.82 1.75 11.79
CA GLN A 44 12.63 1.99 12.59
C GLN A 44 11.62 0.82 12.56
N GLY A 45 11.98 -0.28 11.88
CA GLY A 45 11.10 -1.43 11.64
C GLY A 45 10.43 -1.41 10.26
N TRP A 46 9.25 -2.00 10.17
CA TRP A 46 8.51 -2.11 8.91
C TRP A 46 7.85 -0.79 8.51
N MET A 47 8.37 -0.17 7.46
CA MET A 47 7.93 1.14 6.97
C MET A 47 7.58 1.10 5.48
N PHE A 48 6.90 2.13 5.01
CA PHE A 48 6.57 2.36 3.60
C PHE A 48 7.32 3.57 3.07
N THR A 49 7.80 3.49 1.83
CA THR A 49 8.36 4.63 1.10
C THR A 49 7.26 5.47 0.45
N ALA A 50 7.60 6.66 -0.06
CA ALA A 50 6.67 7.49 -0.83
C ALA A 50 6.08 6.73 -2.05
N ASP A 51 6.91 6.00 -2.79
CA ASP A 51 6.44 5.19 -3.93
C ASP A 51 5.44 4.10 -3.51
N GLN A 52 5.68 3.48 -2.35
CA GLN A 52 4.81 2.45 -1.80
C GLN A 52 3.48 3.04 -1.31
N MET A 53 3.51 4.25 -0.74
CA MET A 53 2.29 4.99 -0.40
C MET A 53 1.50 5.35 -1.67
N GLN A 54 2.17 5.88 -2.69
CA GLN A 54 1.51 6.24 -3.95
C GLN A 54 0.85 5.02 -4.60
N LEU A 55 1.55 3.88 -4.62
CA LEU A 55 0.99 2.62 -5.10
C LEU A 55 -0.29 2.21 -4.34
N ALA A 56 -0.32 2.39 -3.01
CA ALA A 56 -1.53 2.10 -2.23
C ALA A 56 -2.71 3.01 -2.63
N ILE A 57 -2.45 4.29 -2.87
CA ILE A 57 -3.45 5.27 -3.32
C ILE A 57 -3.99 4.88 -4.70
N ASP A 58 -3.11 4.50 -5.62
CA ASP A 58 -3.48 4.10 -6.98
C ASP A 58 -4.38 2.85 -6.97
N ILE A 59 -4.00 1.81 -6.20
CA ILE A 59 -4.81 0.60 -6.00
C ILE A 59 -6.19 0.94 -5.41
N ALA A 60 -6.25 1.89 -4.47
CA ALA A 60 -7.51 2.32 -3.87
C ALA A 60 -8.41 3.06 -4.87
N ALA A 61 -7.83 3.89 -5.74
CA ALA A 61 -8.54 4.58 -6.81
C ALA A 61 -9.10 3.58 -7.83
N GLU A 62 -8.30 2.61 -8.26
CA GLU A 62 -8.73 1.53 -9.17
C GLU A 62 -9.89 0.73 -8.59
N ARG A 63 -9.80 0.33 -7.31
CA ARG A 63 -10.87 -0.42 -6.63
C ARG A 63 -12.17 0.36 -6.51
N ARG A 64 -12.10 1.66 -6.26
CA ARG A 64 -13.29 2.53 -6.24
C ARG A 64 -13.93 2.64 -7.63
N GLY A 65 -13.11 2.74 -8.68
CA GLY A 65 -13.59 2.69 -10.07
C GLY A 65 -14.26 1.36 -10.42
N GLN A 66 -13.69 0.24 -9.95
CA GLN A 66 -14.24 -1.11 -10.17
C GLN A 66 -15.48 -1.43 -9.33
N ALA A 67 -15.62 -0.82 -8.15
CA ALA A 67 -16.81 -0.95 -7.29
C ALA A 67 -18.01 -0.16 -7.84
N SER A 68 -17.82 0.62 -8.90
CA SER A 68 -18.90 1.26 -9.66
C SER A 68 -19.10 0.62 -11.05
N PRO A 69 -19.48 -0.66 -11.17
CA PRO A 69 -20.32 -1.05 -12.29
C PRO A 69 -21.76 -0.67 -11.92
N ALA A 70 -22.38 0.10 -12.80
CA ALA A 70 -23.80 0.40 -12.83
C ALA A 70 -24.69 -0.42 -11.87
N GLY A 71 -25.46 0.29 -11.06
CA GLY A 71 -26.86 -0.09 -10.93
C GLY A 71 -27.47 -0.10 -12.32
N SER A 72 -27.29 -1.19 -13.07
CA SER A 72 -28.15 -1.58 -14.17
C SER A 72 -29.13 -2.58 -13.59
N ASP A 73 -30.18 -1.96 -13.05
CA ASP A 73 -31.54 -2.41 -12.87
C ASP A 73 -31.98 -3.65 -13.69
N THR A 74 -32.97 -4.34 -13.10
CA THR A 74 -34.11 -5.02 -13.73
C THR A 74 -34.13 -6.57 -13.71
N ARG A 75 -34.92 -7.06 -12.75
CA ARG A 75 -36.00 -8.08 -12.84
C ARG A 75 -35.70 -9.52 -13.21
#